data_AF-A0A2V9BU26-F1
#
_entry.id   AF-A0A2V9BU26-F1
#
_cell.length_a   1.000
_cell.length_b   1.000
_cell.length_c   1.000
_cell.angle_alpha   90.00
_cell.angle_beta   90.00
_cell.angle_gamma   90.00
#
_symmetry.space_group_name_H-M   'P 1'
#
loop_
_entity.id
_entity.type
_entity.pdbx_description
1 polymer ?
#
loop_
_entity_poly.entity_id
_entity_poly.type
_entity_poly.pdbx_seq_one_letter_code
_entity_poly.pdbx_strand_id
1 'polypeptide(L)'
;MYRDFAALLKQMRTQNKRSQEGARIRRLRLQRELTQEELAREVGLTTHTIWRLENDHSFNPRLQTLRAIAEALGVDVSDLLGP
;
A
#
# COMPACT_ATOMS: atom_id res chain seq x y z
N MET A 1 -0.02 32.04 16.26
CA MET A 1 0.52 31.98 14.88
C MET A 1 1.47 30.78 14.63
N TYR A 2 1.47 29.70 15.44
CA TYR A 2 2.26 28.49 15.16
C TYR A 2 1.59 27.20 15.68
N ARG A 3 0.26 27.06 15.57
CA ARG A 3 -0.44 25.86 16.05
C ARG A 3 -0.56 24.71 15.03
N ASP A 4 -0.29 24.96 13.74
CA ASP A 4 -0.63 23.99 12.68
C ASP A 4 0.57 23.40 11.89
N PHE A 5 1.78 23.97 12.01
CA PHE A 5 2.92 23.52 11.20
C PHE A 5 3.39 22.10 11.54
N ALA A 6 3.41 21.74 12.83
CA ALA A 6 3.75 20.39 13.27
C ALA A 6 2.73 19.33 12.78
N ALA A 7 1.44 19.69 12.73
CA ALA A 7 0.39 18.83 12.20
C ALA A 7 0.54 18.62 10.69
N LEU A 8 0.87 19.68 9.94
CA LEU A 8 1.16 19.61 8.51
C LEU A 8 2.35 18.69 8.21
N LEU A 9 3.47 18.85 8.92
CA LEU A 9 4.63 17.96 8.76
C LEU A 9 4.31 16.50 9.08
N LYS A 10 3.49 16.25 10.11
CA LYS A 10 3.02 14.90 10.44
C LYS A 10 2.16 14.32 9.32
N GLN A 11 1.24 15.09 8.74
CA GLN A 11 0.43 14.68 7.60
C GLN A 11 1.29 14.38 6.37
N MET A 12 2.22 15.27 6.02
CA MET A 12 3.14 15.08 4.88
C MET A 12 3.99 13.82 5.04
N ARG A 13 4.55 13.57 6.24
CA ARG A 13 5.29 12.34 6.53
C ARG A 13 4.42 11.09 6.38
N THR A 14 3.19 11.15 6.86
CA THR A 14 2.24 10.02 6.77
C THR A 14 1.85 9.74 5.31
N GLN A 15 1.59 10.79 4.52
CA GLN A 15 1.29 10.64 3.10
C GLN A 15 2.47 10.06 2.33
N ASN A 16 3.67 10.60 2.53
CA ASN A 16 4.88 10.07 1.88
C ASN A 16 5.11 8.59 2.23
N LYS A 17 4.87 8.19 3.49
CA LYS A 17 4.97 6.78 3.89
C LYS A 17 3.98 5.91 3.13
N ARG A 18 2.71 6.31 3.02
CA ARG A 18 1.69 5.57 2.25
C ARG A 18 2.01 5.48 0.76
N SER A 19 2.58 6.54 0.17
CA SER A 19 3.09 6.50 -1.21
C SER A 19 4.14 5.41 -1.39
N GLN A 20 5.08 5.30 -0.44
CA GLN A 20 6.13 4.29 -0.50
C GLN A 20 5.58 2.87 -0.31
N GLU A 21 4.60 2.67 0.57
CA GLU A 21 3.90 1.39 0.76
C GLU A 21 3.21 0.94 -0.53
N GLY A 22 2.45 1.83 -1.18
CA GLY A 22 1.80 1.54 -2.46
C GLY A 22 2.79 1.22 -3.58
N ALA A 23 3.89 1.97 -3.67
CA ALA A 23 4.95 1.70 -4.62
C ALA A 23 5.64 0.34 -4.39
N ARG A 24 5.82 -0.07 -3.13
CA ARG A 24 6.36 -1.38 -2.77
C ARG A 24 5.43 -2.52 -3.18
N ILE A 25 4.12 -2.39 -2.92
CA ILE A 25 3.11 -3.37 -3.37
C ILE A 25 3.19 -3.54 -4.88
N ARG A 26 3.18 -2.42 -5.64
CA ARG A 26 3.27 -2.46 -7.10
C ARG A 26 4.54 -3.16 -7.58
N ARG A 27 5.70 -2.84 -6.99
CA ARG A 27 6.98 -3.45 -7.36
C ARG A 27 6.96 -4.97 -7.14
N LEU A 28 6.52 -5.42 -5.97
CA LEU A 28 6.45 -6.84 -5.62
C LEU A 28 5.46 -7.60 -6.50
N ARG A 29 4.30 -7.00 -6.81
CA ARG A 29 3.33 -7.56 -7.76
C ARG A 29 3.96 -7.78 -9.14
N LEU A 30 4.67 -6.78 -9.66
CA LEU A 30 5.34 -6.89 -10.96
C LEU A 30 6.48 -7.92 -10.95
N GLN A 31 7.19 -8.09 -9.83
CA GLN A 31 8.19 -9.16 -9.67
C GLN A 31 7.59 -10.57 -9.68
N ARG A 32 6.30 -10.68 -9.33
CA ARG A 32 5.50 -11.91 -9.44
C ARG A 32 4.81 -12.06 -10.79
N GLU A 33 5.04 -11.14 -11.74
CA GLU A 33 4.41 -11.12 -13.06
C GLU A 33 2.87 -11.03 -13.03
N LEU A 34 2.30 -10.54 -11.93
CA LEU A 34 0.84 -10.43 -11.77
C LEU A 34 0.33 -9.08 -12.31
N THR A 35 -0.80 -9.09 -12.98
CA THR A 35 -1.66 -7.91 -13.24
C THR A 35 -2.39 -7.47 -11.96
N GLN A 36 -2.96 -6.26 -11.97
CA GLN A 36 -3.75 -5.80 -10.82
C GLN A 36 -5.00 -6.66 -10.61
N GLU A 37 -5.60 -7.13 -11.71
CA GLU A 37 -6.75 -8.03 -11.75
C GLU A 37 -6.42 -9.41 -11.16
N GLU A 38 -5.24 -9.95 -11.47
CA GLU A 38 -4.80 -11.24 -10.93
C GLU A 38 -4.54 -11.15 -9.43
N LEU A 39 -3.80 -10.14 -8.97
CA LEU A 39 -3.59 -9.93 -7.53
C LEU A 39 -4.94 -9.75 -6.82
N ALA A 40 -5.83 -8.92 -7.38
CA ALA A 40 -7.16 -8.69 -6.82
C ALA A 40 -7.94 -10.00 -6.65
N ARG A 41 -7.90 -10.88 -7.65
CA ARG A 41 -8.55 -12.20 -7.61
C ARG A 41 -7.96 -13.09 -6.52
N GLU A 42 -6.63 -13.14 -6.39
CA GLU A 42 -5.95 -13.95 -5.37
C GLU A 42 -6.32 -13.53 -3.94
N VAL A 43 -6.42 -12.22 -3.68
CA VAL A 43 -6.70 -11.70 -2.33
C VAL A 43 -8.18 -11.44 -2.06
N GLY A 44 -9.08 -11.78 -3.00
CA GLY A 44 -10.52 -11.56 -2.86
C GLY A 44 -10.94 -10.09 -2.81
N LEU A 45 -10.25 -9.21 -3.54
CA LEU A 45 -10.53 -7.78 -3.64
C LEU A 45 -10.96 -7.39 -5.06
N THR A 46 -11.37 -6.13 -5.22
CA THR A 46 -11.61 -5.56 -6.55
C THR A 46 -10.31 -5.04 -7.15
N THR A 47 -10.18 -5.06 -8.48
CA THR A 47 -9.06 -4.42 -9.19
C THR A 47 -8.91 -2.96 -8.81
N HIS A 48 -10.02 -2.24 -8.62
CA HIS A 48 -10.00 -0.84 -8.16
C HIS A 48 -9.39 -0.68 -6.77
N THR A 49 -9.61 -1.65 -5.86
CA THR A 49 -8.95 -1.66 -4.54
C THR A 49 -7.43 -1.80 -4.68
N ILE A 50 -6.95 -2.69 -5.54
CA ILE A 50 -5.51 -2.83 -5.84
C ILE A 50 -4.97 -1.56 -6.48
N TRP A 51 -5.70 -0.95 -7.43
CA TRP A 51 -5.31 0.32 -8.02
C TRP A 51 -5.16 1.43 -6.97
N ARG A 52 -6.11 1.56 -6.04
CA ARG A 52 -6.03 2.55 -4.94
C ARG A 52 -4.85 2.27 -4.02
N LEU A 53 -4.60 1.01 -3.67
CA LEU A 53 -3.43 0.62 -2.88
C LEU A 53 -2.12 1.08 -3.52
N GLU A 54 -2.01 0.95 -4.84
CA GLU A 54 -0.77 1.26 -5.56
C GLU A 54 -0.61 2.75 -5.92
N ASN A 55 -1.71 3.51 -6.04
CA ASN A 55 -1.69 4.85 -6.62
C ASN A 55 -2.33 5.96 -5.75
N ASP A 56 -3.16 5.63 -4.76
CA ASP A 56 -3.85 6.61 -3.90
C ASP A 56 -3.16 6.73 -2.54
N HIS A 57 -2.35 7.78 -2.36
CA HIS A 57 -1.57 8.05 -1.13
C HIS A 57 -2.43 8.37 0.10
N SER A 58 -3.73 8.60 -0.09
CA SER A 58 -4.70 8.81 0.99
C SER A 58 -5.37 7.50 1.43
N PHE A 59 -5.26 6.44 0.62
CA PHE A 59 -5.87 5.16 0.91
C PHE A 59 -5.17 4.49 2.08
N ASN A 60 -5.96 4.06 3.08
CA ASN A 60 -5.46 3.46 4.31
C ASN A 60 -6.06 2.06 4.45
N PRO A 61 -5.39 1.00 3.95
CA PRO A 61 -5.89 -0.36 4.07
C PRO A 61 -5.89 -0.86 5.51
N ARG A 62 -6.77 -1.81 5.79
CA ARG A 62 -6.72 -2.54 7.07
C ARG A 62 -5.49 -3.44 7.09
N LEU A 63 -4.96 -3.72 8.28
CA LEU A 63 -3.83 -4.64 8.45
C LEU A 63 -4.12 -6.03 7.84
N GLN A 64 -5.35 -6.51 7.95
CA GLN A 64 -5.76 -7.79 7.34
C GLN A 64 -5.60 -7.77 5.81
N THR A 65 -5.93 -6.65 5.15
CA THR A 65 -5.73 -6.47 3.71
C THR A 65 -4.24 -6.52 3.35
N LEU A 66 -3.40 -5.83 4.13
CA LEU A 66 -1.95 -5.87 3.91
C LEU A 66 -1.37 -7.27 4.11
N ARG A 67 -1.86 -8.03 5.09
CA ARG A 67 -1.46 -9.43 5.31
C ARG A 67 -1.84 -10.33 4.15
N ALA A 68 -3.06 -10.24 3.65
CA ALA A 68 -3.51 -11.02 2.49
C ALA A 68 -2.69 -10.70 1.24
N ILE A 69 -2.36 -9.42 1.02
CA ILE A 69 -1.48 -9.00 -0.08
C ILE A 69 -0.06 -9.54 0.10
N ALA A 70 0.49 -9.46 1.31
CA ALA A 70 1.82 -10.00 1.59
C ALA A 70 1.88 -11.52 1.36
N GLU A 71 0.85 -12.25 1.79
CA GLU A 71 0.71 -13.69 1.57
C GLU A 71 0.62 -14.05 0.08
N ALA A 72 -0.24 -13.37 -0.70
CA ALA A 72 -0.34 -13.56 -2.15
C ALA A 72 0.98 -13.22 -2.87
N LEU A 73 1.66 -12.17 -2.42
CA LEU A 73 2.99 -11.79 -2.90
C LEU A 73 4.12 -12.60 -2.26
N GLY A 74 3.81 -13.60 -1.42
CA GLY A 74 4.71 -14.46 -0.62
C GLY A 74 5.92 -13.74 -0.06
N VAL A 75 5.66 -12.64 0.65
CA VAL A 75 6.59 -11.83 1.42
C VAL A 75 6.02 -11.61 2.82
N ASP A 76 6.83 -11.07 3.73
CA ASP A 76 6.32 -10.64 5.02
C ASP A 76 5.60 -9.29 4.90
N VAL A 77 4.63 -9.04 5.78
CA VAL A 77 3.93 -7.75 5.80
C VAL A 77 4.89 -6.56 6.00
N SER A 78 6.02 -6.77 6.68
CA SER A 78 7.09 -5.78 6.83
C SER A 78 7.69 -5.35 5.50
N ASP A 79 7.75 -6.23 4.51
CA ASP A 79 8.29 -5.92 3.18
C ASP A 79 7.40 -4.93 2.41
N LEU A 80 6.12 -4.83 2.77
CA LEU A 80 5.20 -3.80 2.25
C LEU A 80 5.40 -2.46 2.95
N LEU A 81 5.66 -2.51 4.26
CA LEU A 81 5.77 -1.33 5.12
C LEU A 81 7.13 -0.64 5.04
N GLY A 82 8.15 -1.34 4.52
CA GLY A 82 9.54 -0.90 4.45
C GLY A 82 10.26 -1.04 5.80
N PRO A 83 11.59 -0.80 5.82
CA PRO A 83 12.31 -0.56 7.07
C PRO A 83 11.82 0.70 7.79
#